data_AF-A0A4Q3A0V5-F1
#
_entry.id   AF-A0A4Q3A0V5-F1
#
_cell.length_a   1.000
_cell.length_b   1.000
_cell.length_c   1.000
_cell.angle_alpha   90.00
_cell.angle_beta   90.00
_cell.angle_gamma   90.00
#
_symmetry.space_group_name_H-M   'P 1'
#
loop_
_entity.id
_entity.type
_entity.pdbx_description
1 polymer ?
#
loop_
_entity_poly.entity_id
_entity_poly.type
_entity_poly.pdbx_seq_one_letter_code
_entity_poly.pdbx_strand_id
1 'polypeptide(L)'
;MASAQSYIAYQHVFNRVDEDVLSERLEDAVPRLDTIFHSYSFVYARHCIKALQISCALNDTVRADAWLTRAFLQGVPLWVIRSNNITKKALEYIPCQKTTLQKDSLHTIYRSKINTALAAEVNELLVKDYHYTRKVNDGFILFRHTLYGLQWVRNNKKEYREISRIIGAYGYPGERLIGLPLTEQDSANNARFVLNNGIGLEMQDRRVFFMLLHYYSSRGRTLNEKLYSCIDKGDLPAYQYARINDYLALYGKRSEYKDASYYEFHDIEGNTDSLNRKRFSIGLNTFEQQERNKSAELRMRKERSLNDHVILE
;
A
#
# COMPACT_ATOMS: atom_id res chain seq x y z
N MET A 1 -13.95 -1.16 27.55
CA MET A 1 -14.28 -0.89 26.14
C MET A 1 -13.04 -0.29 25.51
N ALA A 2 -12.32 -1.04 24.66
CA ALA A 2 -11.17 -0.48 23.96
C ALA A 2 -11.68 0.58 22.97
N SER A 3 -11.18 1.81 23.03
CA SER A 3 -11.52 2.81 22.01
C SER A 3 -11.12 2.23 20.65
N ALA A 4 -12.01 2.29 19.66
CA ALA A 4 -11.66 1.86 18.31
C ALA A 4 -10.37 2.56 17.86
N GLN A 5 -9.35 1.78 17.48
CA GLN A 5 -8.06 2.30 17.02
C GLN A 5 -8.27 3.05 15.70
N SER A 6 -7.99 4.35 15.65
CA SER A 6 -8.08 5.12 14.41
C SER A 6 -6.85 4.89 13.55
N TYR A 7 -7.04 4.33 12.36
CA TYR A 7 -5.95 4.17 11.41
C TYR A 7 -5.52 5.48 10.73
N ILE A 8 -6.24 6.58 10.93
CA ILE A 8 -5.77 7.92 10.55
C ILE A 8 -4.61 8.34 11.49
N ALA A 9 -4.79 8.17 12.80
CA ALA A 9 -3.74 8.43 13.78
C ALA A 9 -2.52 7.53 13.57
N TYR A 10 -2.74 6.26 13.22
CA TYR A 10 -1.69 5.33 12.80
C TYR A 10 -0.83 5.91 11.67
N GLN A 11 -1.44 6.44 10.61
CA GLN A 11 -0.70 6.99 9.47
C GLN A 11 0.11 8.22 9.87
N HIS A 12 -0.44 9.08 10.73
CA HIS A 12 0.31 10.22 11.25
C HIS A 12 1.58 9.81 12.00
N VAL A 13 1.57 8.69 12.71
CA VAL A 13 2.79 8.17 13.35
C VAL A 13 3.85 7.84 12.30
N PHE A 14 3.48 7.19 11.19
CA PHE A 14 4.42 6.87 10.12
C PHE A 14 4.93 8.10 9.37
N ASN A 15 4.10 9.12 9.20
CA ASN A 15 4.53 10.42 8.66
C ASN A 15 5.62 11.04 9.56
N ARG A 16 5.51 10.92 10.89
CA ARG A 16 6.54 11.39 11.82
C ARG A 16 7.79 10.51 11.80
N VAL A 17 7.64 9.20 11.65
CA VAL A 17 8.77 8.28 11.45
C VAL A 17 9.57 8.69 10.20
N ASP A 18 8.93 9.13 9.12
CA ASP A 18 9.64 9.61 7.93
C ASP A 18 10.43 10.89 8.18
N GLU A 19 9.92 11.81 9.00
CA GLU A 19 10.69 12.98 9.45
C GLU A 19 11.92 12.57 10.24
N ASP A 20 11.78 11.60 11.14
CA ASP A 20 12.87 11.10 11.98
C ASP A 20 13.94 10.40 11.12
N VAL A 21 13.53 9.62 10.11
CA VAL A 21 14.42 8.99 9.12
C VAL A 21 15.17 10.04 8.30
N LEU A 22 14.46 11.03 7.75
CA LEU A 22 15.08 12.08 6.93
C LEU A 22 15.98 13.04 7.73
N SER A 23 15.73 13.17 9.02
CA SER A 23 16.57 13.95 9.94
C SER A 23 17.72 13.14 10.54
N GLU A 24 17.90 11.88 10.11
CA GLU A 24 18.89 10.93 10.66
C GLU A 24 18.74 10.67 12.17
N ARG A 25 17.56 10.92 12.73
CA ARG A 25 17.23 10.70 14.15
C ARG A 25 16.47 9.37 14.33
N LEU A 26 17.09 8.27 13.91
CA LEU A 26 16.43 6.95 13.94
C LEU A 26 16.00 6.51 15.35
N GLU A 27 16.71 6.93 16.39
CA GLU A 27 16.33 6.66 17.79
C GLU A 27 14.99 7.32 18.18
N ASP A 28 14.63 8.46 17.59
CA ASP A 28 13.34 9.11 17.82
C ASP A 28 12.18 8.30 17.19
N ALA A 29 12.45 7.55 16.12
CA ALA A 29 11.47 6.70 15.48
C ALA A 29 11.11 5.46 16.33
N VAL A 30 12.05 4.96 17.14
CA VAL A 30 11.86 3.75 17.97
C VAL A 30 10.63 3.81 18.88
N PRO A 31 10.45 4.82 19.77
CA PRO A 31 9.28 4.87 20.65
C PRO A 31 7.94 5.01 19.90
N ARG A 32 7.95 5.62 18.70
CA ARG A 32 6.77 5.72 17.83
C ARG A 32 6.40 4.34 17.27
N LEU A 33 7.39 3.60 16.78
CA LEU A 33 7.21 2.23 16.30
C LEU A 33 6.77 1.30 17.43
N ASP A 34 7.37 1.40 18.63
CA ASP A 34 6.95 0.62 19.80
C ASP A 34 5.48 0.91 20.14
N THR A 35 5.03 2.16 20.04
CA THR A 35 3.62 2.52 20.22
C THR A 35 2.74 1.80 19.19
N ILE A 36 3.10 1.82 17.91
CA ILE A 36 2.37 1.09 16.86
C ILE A 36 2.34 -0.42 17.15
N PHE A 37 3.46 -0.98 17.59
CA PHE A 37 3.60 -2.40 17.85
C PHE A 37 2.58 -2.88 18.90
N HIS A 38 2.47 -2.16 20.02
CA HIS A 38 1.60 -2.55 21.12
C HIS A 38 0.15 -2.11 20.93
N SER A 39 -0.07 -1.02 20.20
CA SER A 39 -1.39 -0.37 20.14
C SER A 39 -2.22 -0.74 18.94
N TYR A 40 -1.70 -1.45 17.94
CA TYR A 40 -2.47 -1.82 16.74
C TYR A 40 -2.44 -3.33 16.50
N SER A 41 -3.59 -3.94 16.23
CA SER A 41 -3.66 -5.38 15.96
C SER A 41 -3.20 -5.74 14.54
N PHE A 42 -3.33 -4.81 13.60
CA PHE A 42 -2.88 -4.94 12.21
C PHE A 42 -1.94 -3.79 11.86
N VAL A 43 -0.82 -4.11 11.20
CA VAL A 43 0.21 -3.16 10.74
C VAL A 43 0.56 -3.54 9.31
N TYR A 44 0.49 -2.60 8.37
CA TYR A 44 0.78 -2.92 6.96
C TYR A 44 2.17 -3.55 6.79
N ALA A 45 2.29 -4.50 5.87
CA ALA A 45 3.51 -5.25 5.58
C ALA A 45 4.70 -4.33 5.30
N ARG A 46 4.51 -3.32 4.44
CA ARG A 46 5.51 -2.26 4.20
C ARG A 46 5.97 -1.54 5.48
N HIS A 47 5.09 -1.31 6.43
CA HIS A 47 5.41 -0.62 7.68
C HIS A 47 6.17 -1.55 8.65
N CYS A 48 5.87 -2.85 8.67
CA CYS A 48 6.69 -3.83 9.37
C CYS A 48 8.11 -3.87 8.81
N ILE A 49 8.26 -3.78 7.48
CA ILE A 49 9.58 -3.73 6.83
C ILE A 49 10.33 -2.45 7.19
N LYS A 50 9.67 -1.28 7.14
CA LYS A 50 10.26 -0.01 7.58
C LYS A 50 10.78 -0.10 9.02
N ALA A 51 9.98 -0.63 9.93
CA ALA A 51 10.37 -0.80 11.33
C ALA A 51 11.54 -1.77 11.51
N LEU A 52 11.58 -2.84 10.72
CA LEU A 52 12.72 -3.76 10.66
C LEU A 52 13.98 -3.06 10.11
N GLN A 53 13.85 -2.25 9.06
CA GLN A 53 14.97 -1.47 8.52
C GLN A 53 15.55 -0.54 9.58
N ILE A 54 14.71 0.21 10.29
CA ILE A 54 15.14 1.11 11.37
C ILE A 54 15.86 0.32 12.47
N SER A 55 15.30 -0.80 12.91
CA SER A 55 15.92 -1.66 13.93
C SER A 55 17.29 -2.19 13.50
N CYS A 56 17.41 -2.67 12.24
CA CYS A 56 18.67 -3.14 11.67
C CYS A 56 19.69 -2.01 11.41
N ALA A 57 19.23 -0.79 11.12
CA ALA A 57 20.10 0.37 10.99
C ALA A 57 20.72 0.77 12.34
N LEU A 58 19.97 0.62 13.43
CA LEU A 58 20.41 0.86 14.81
C LEU A 58 21.17 -0.33 15.43
N ASN A 59 21.24 -1.48 14.74
CA ASN A 59 21.71 -2.76 15.27
C ASN A 59 20.96 -3.23 16.53
N ASP A 60 19.69 -2.82 16.70
CA ASP A 60 18.83 -3.30 17.76
C ASP A 60 18.29 -4.69 17.39
N THR A 61 19.03 -5.73 17.81
CA THR A 61 18.73 -7.11 17.47
C THR A 61 17.42 -7.62 18.09
N VAL A 62 16.99 -7.05 19.22
CA VAL A 62 15.76 -7.47 19.92
C VAL A 62 14.55 -6.93 19.18
N ARG A 63 14.54 -5.64 18.84
CA ARG A 63 13.46 -5.05 18.04
C ARG A 63 13.46 -5.59 16.61
N ALA A 64 14.63 -5.87 16.03
CA ALA A 64 14.71 -6.51 14.73
C ALA A 64 13.99 -7.87 14.73
N ASP A 65 14.17 -8.71 15.75
CA ASP A 65 13.46 -9.99 15.85
C ASP A 65 11.94 -9.83 15.99
N ALA A 66 11.50 -8.87 16.81
CA ALA A 66 10.08 -8.55 16.99
C ALA A 66 9.43 -8.10 15.68
N TRP A 67 10.08 -7.19 14.94
CA TRP A 67 9.57 -6.69 13.66
C TRP A 67 9.70 -7.69 12.53
N LEU A 68 10.72 -8.55 12.53
CA LEU A 68 10.85 -9.67 11.60
C LEU A 68 9.70 -10.67 11.78
N THR A 69 9.41 -11.04 13.04
CA THR A 69 8.26 -11.90 13.38
C THR A 69 6.96 -11.29 12.86
N ARG A 70 6.77 -9.99 13.09
CA ARG A 70 5.58 -9.28 12.64
C ARG A 70 5.49 -9.17 11.12
N ALA A 71 6.61 -8.97 10.42
CA ALA A 71 6.65 -8.98 8.97
C ALA A 71 6.17 -10.33 8.40
N PHE A 72 6.66 -11.46 8.94
CA PHE A 72 6.18 -12.79 8.54
C PHE A 72 4.70 -13.01 8.85
N LEU A 73 4.21 -12.52 10.00
CA LEU A 73 2.79 -12.58 10.35
C LEU A 73 1.88 -11.73 9.43
N GLN A 74 2.46 -10.79 8.68
CA GLN A 74 1.78 -9.99 7.65
C GLN A 74 2.05 -10.50 6.24
N GLY A 75 2.65 -11.69 6.11
CA GLY A 75 2.84 -12.36 4.83
C GLY A 75 4.06 -11.89 4.04
N VAL A 76 4.92 -11.04 4.62
CA VAL A 76 6.19 -10.65 3.98
C VAL A 76 7.04 -11.90 3.76
N PRO A 77 7.44 -12.21 2.53
CA PRO A 77 8.22 -13.42 2.26
C PRO A 77 9.70 -13.21 2.64
N LEU A 78 10.38 -14.30 3.01
CA LEU A 78 11.79 -14.26 3.38
C LEU A 78 12.69 -13.69 2.28
N TRP A 79 12.34 -13.91 1.00
CA TRP A 79 13.14 -13.39 -0.10
C TRP A 79 13.16 -11.85 -0.10
N VAL A 80 12.06 -11.17 0.27
CA VAL A 80 12.03 -9.70 0.40
C VAL A 80 13.00 -9.23 1.49
N ILE A 81 13.02 -9.92 2.63
CA ILE A 81 13.96 -9.62 3.73
C ILE A 81 15.42 -9.77 3.28
N ARG A 82 15.71 -10.78 2.46
CA ARG A 82 17.05 -11.05 1.89
C ARG A 82 17.48 -10.05 0.84
N SER A 83 16.52 -9.46 0.10
CA SER A 83 16.79 -8.59 -1.05
C SER A 83 17.14 -7.14 -0.67
N ASN A 84 16.96 -6.73 0.58
CA ASN A 84 17.35 -5.39 1.06
C ASN A 84 18.68 -5.42 1.80
N ASN A 85 19.55 -4.43 1.60
CA ASN A 85 20.85 -4.41 2.27
C ASN A 85 20.74 -4.10 3.78
N ILE A 86 19.68 -3.40 4.21
CA ILE A 86 19.43 -3.15 5.63
C ILE A 86 18.79 -4.38 6.29
N THR A 87 17.65 -4.87 5.78
CA THR A 87 16.91 -5.94 6.47
C THR A 87 17.60 -7.29 6.43
N LYS A 88 18.48 -7.56 5.46
CA LYS A 88 19.23 -8.83 5.41
C LYS A 88 20.11 -9.04 6.66
N LYS A 89 20.56 -7.95 7.31
CA LYS A 89 21.32 -8.02 8.58
C LYS A 89 20.56 -8.76 9.66
N ALA A 90 19.22 -8.67 9.68
CA ALA A 90 18.40 -9.41 10.63
C ALA A 90 18.67 -10.92 10.57
N LEU A 91 19.00 -11.46 9.40
CA LEU A 91 19.24 -12.89 9.24
C LEU A 91 20.55 -13.37 9.87
N GLU A 92 21.45 -12.44 10.21
CA GLU A 92 22.73 -12.71 10.88
C GLU A 92 22.59 -12.61 12.41
N TYR A 93 21.58 -11.90 12.92
CA TYR A 93 21.36 -11.70 14.35
C TYR A 93 20.88 -12.99 15.03
N ILE A 94 21.54 -13.38 16.12
CA ILE A 94 21.21 -14.58 16.90
C ILE A 94 19.72 -14.64 17.29
N PRO A 95 19.10 -13.55 17.83
CA PRO A 95 17.67 -13.58 18.16
C PRO A 95 16.76 -13.94 16.97
N CYS A 96 17.08 -13.42 15.78
CA CYS A 96 16.29 -13.59 14.55
C CYS A 96 16.41 -14.96 13.90
N GLN A 97 17.43 -15.76 14.24
CA GLN A 97 17.64 -17.09 13.64
C GLN A 97 16.45 -18.02 13.93
N LYS A 98 15.93 -18.00 15.16
CA LYS A 98 14.75 -18.78 15.54
C LYS A 98 13.52 -18.39 14.72
N THR A 99 13.25 -17.08 14.62
CA THR A 99 12.13 -16.53 13.84
C THR A 99 12.24 -16.90 12.36
N THR A 100 13.45 -16.87 11.80
CA THR A 100 13.71 -17.27 10.41
C THR A 100 13.40 -18.75 10.17
N LEU A 101 13.73 -19.63 11.13
CA LEU A 101 13.37 -21.06 11.05
C LEU A 101 11.85 -21.28 11.18
N GLN A 102 11.15 -20.40 11.90
CA GLN A 102 9.70 -20.46 12.12
C GLN A 102 8.87 -19.80 10.99
N LYS A 103 9.50 -19.27 9.94
CA LYS A 103 8.84 -18.51 8.87
C LYS A 103 7.60 -19.20 8.29
N ASP A 104 7.65 -20.52 8.08
CA ASP A 104 6.54 -21.26 7.45
C ASP A 104 5.36 -21.39 8.40
N SER A 105 5.61 -21.63 9.69
CA SER A 105 4.58 -21.63 10.72
C SER A 105 3.96 -20.24 10.90
N LEU A 106 4.76 -19.18 10.89
CA LEU A 106 4.26 -17.80 10.93
C LEU A 106 3.43 -17.47 9.68
N HIS A 107 3.83 -17.99 8.51
CA HIS A 107 3.07 -17.84 7.28
C HIS A 107 1.73 -18.60 7.32
N THR A 108 1.67 -19.78 7.95
CA THR A 108 0.41 -20.48 8.20
C THR A 108 -0.54 -19.63 9.07
N ILE A 109 -0.01 -18.96 10.10
CA ILE A 109 -0.80 -18.03 10.94
C ILE A 109 -1.28 -16.82 10.12
N TYR A 110 -0.43 -16.27 9.25
CA TYR A 110 -0.84 -15.22 8.33
C TYR A 110 -2.01 -15.68 7.43
N ARG A 111 -1.88 -16.85 6.81
CA ARG A 111 -2.92 -17.40 5.92
C ARG A 111 -4.24 -17.69 6.64
N SER A 112 -4.24 -18.00 7.93
CA SER A 112 -5.47 -18.22 8.70
C SER A 112 -6.16 -16.91 9.11
N LYS A 113 -5.47 -15.77 9.08
CA LYS A 113 -6.03 -14.45 9.40
C LYS A 113 -6.73 -13.77 8.21
N ILE A 114 -6.36 -14.15 6.98
CA ILE A 114 -6.91 -13.54 5.76
C ILE A 114 -8.03 -14.40 5.15
N ASN A 115 -8.95 -13.75 4.44
CA ASN A 115 -9.99 -14.44 3.68
C ASN A 115 -9.43 -14.89 2.31
N THR A 116 -8.84 -16.09 2.27
CA THR A 116 -8.20 -16.64 1.07
C THR A 116 -9.20 -16.89 -0.07
N ALA A 117 -10.45 -17.25 0.22
CA ALA A 117 -11.48 -17.44 -0.78
C ALA A 117 -11.86 -16.10 -1.45
N LEU A 118 -12.07 -15.05 -0.65
CA LEU A 118 -12.31 -13.71 -1.18
C LEU A 118 -11.09 -13.16 -1.92
N ALA A 119 -9.88 -13.45 -1.45
CA ALA A 119 -8.64 -13.08 -2.14
C ALA A 119 -8.57 -13.71 -3.54
N ALA A 120 -9.00 -14.96 -3.70
CA ALA A 120 -9.10 -15.63 -4.99
C ALA A 120 -10.17 -14.99 -5.88
N GLU A 121 -11.36 -14.70 -5.35
CA GLU A 121 -12.44 -14.00 -6.06
C GLU A 121 -11.96 -12.62 -6.60
N VAL A 122 -11.32 -11.81 -5.76
CA VAL A 122 -10.77 -10.51 -6.16
C VAL A 122 -9.67 -10.65 -7.21
N ASN A 123 -8.83 -11.69 -7.10
CA ASN A 123 -7.79 -11.96 -8.09
C ASN A 123 -8.38 -12.35 -9.46
N GLU A 124 -9.46 -13.14 -9.49
CA GLU A 124 -10.15 -13.48 -10.73
C GLU A 124 -10.77 -12.26 -11.42
N LEU A 125 -11.32 -11.32 -10.66
CA LEU A 125 -11.79 -10.05 -11.19
C LEU A 125 -10.63 -9.28 -11.82
N LEU A 126 -9.51 -9.14 -11.11
CA LEU A 126 -8.33 -8.42 -11.63
C LEU A 126 -7.76 -9.06 -12.90
N VAL A 127 -7.71 -10.39 -12.99
CA VAL A 127 -7.23 -11.08 -14.19
C VAL A 127 -8.12 -10.76 -15.40
N LYS A 128 -9.44 -10.67 -15.21
CA LYS A 128 -10.39 -10.27 -16.26
C LYS A 128 -10.20 -8.81 -16.65
N ASP A 129 -10.10 -7.91 -15.67
CA ASP A 129 -9.79 -6.50 -15.88
C ASP A 129 -8.51 -6.31 -16.70
N TYR A 130 -7.42 -6.98 -16.31
CA TYR A 130 -6.14 -6.91 -17.00
C TYR A 130 -6.23 -7.40 -18.45
N HIS A 131 -6.95 -8.51 -18.69
CA HIS A 131 -7.17 -9.03 -20.05
C HIS A 131 -7.86 -8.01 -20.96
N TYR A 132 -8.91 -7.35 -20.49
CA TYR A 132 -9.60 -6.33 -21.29
C TYR A 132 -8.77 -5.06 -21.43
N THR A 133 -8.07 -4.64 -20.38
CA THR A 133 -7.17 -3.46 -20.40
C THR A 133 -6.06 -3.65 -21.43
N ARG A 134 -5.42 -4.82 -21.48
CA ARG A 134 -4.41 -5.13 -22.51
C ARG A 134 -4.97 -5.10 -23.92
N LYS A 135 -6.20 -5.55 -24.15
CA LYS A 135 -6.82 -5.43 -25.48
C LYS A 135 -7.01 -3.99 -25.90
N VAL A 136 -7.36 -3.10 -24.97
CA VAL A 136 -7.50 -1.66 -25.26
C VAL A 136 -6.13 -1.02 -25.54
N ASN A 137 -5.10 -1.35 -24.76
CA ASN A 137 -3.78 -0.72 -24.86
C ASN A 137 -2.93 -1.28 -26.01
N ASP A 138 -2.94 -2.60 -26.17
CA ASP A 138 -2.01 -3.34 -27.05
C ASP A 138 -2.73 -3.99 -28.25
N GLY A 139 -4.05 -4.11 -28.22
CA GLY A 139 -4.82 -4.79 -29.26
C GLY A 139 -4.77 -4.11 -30.62
N PHE A 140 -5.36 -4.75 -31.63
CA PHE A 140 -5.43 -4.23 -32.99
C PHE A 140 -6.03 -2.81 -33.02
N ILE A 141 -5.30 -1.86 -33.61
CA ILE A 141 -5.55 -0.41 -33.47
C ILE A 141 -6.98 0.01 -33.83
N LEU A 142 -7.56 -0.57 -34.89
CA LEU A 142 -8.93 -0.25 -35.33
C LEU A 142 -10.01 -0.75 -34.36
N PHE A 143 -9.67 -1.69 -33.47
CA PHE A 143 -10.60 -2.27 -32.49
C PHE A 143 -10.43 -1.72 -31.08
N ARG A 144 -9.34 -0.98 -30.79
CA ARG A 144 -9.01 -0.47 -29.45
C ARG A 144 -10.15 0.31 -28.81
N HIS A 145 -10.66 1.33 -29.50
CA HIS A 145 -11.69 2.23 -28.95
C HIS A 145 -13.12 1.90 -29.42
N THR A 146 -13.27 0.93 -30.31
CA THR A 146 -14.58 0.48 -30.83
C THR A 146 -15.01 -0.78 -30.10
N LEU A 147 -14.46 -1.94 -30.45
CA LEU A 147 -14.84 -3.22 -29.86
C LEU A 147 -14.26 -3.43 -28.47
N TYR A 148 -12.94 -3.26 -28.32
CA TYR A 148 -12.24 -3.57 -27.06
C TYR A 148 -12.58 -2.55 -25.97
N GLY A 149 -12.67 -1.27 -26.31
CA GLY A 149 -13.10 -0.22 -25.38
C GLY A 149 -14.51 -0.45 -24.84
N LEU A 150 -15.46 -0.87 -25.70
CA LEU A 150 -16.82 -1.20 -25.24
C LEU A 150 -16.84 -2.46 -24.36
N GLN A 151 -16.03 -3.47 -24.68
CA GLN A 151 -15.90 -4.68 -23.83
C GLN A 151 -15.32 -4.33 -22.46
N TRP A 152 -14.27 -3.51 -22.44
CA TRP A 152 -13.61 -3.03 -21.23
C TRP A 152 -14.57 -2.22 -20.35
N VAL A 153 -15.26 -1.21 -20.89
CA VAL A 153 -16.26 -0.43 -20.12
C VAL A 153 -17.39 -1.31 -19.57
N ARG A 154 -17.86 -2.30 -20.33
CA ARG A 154 -18.87 -3.26 -19.85
C ARG A 154 -18.34 -4.13 -18.71
N ASN A 155 -17.07 -4.54 -18.79
CA ASN A 155 -16.39 -5.32 -17.76
C ASN A 155 -16.21 -4.51 -16.47
N ASN A 156 -15.67 -3.29 -16.55
CA ASN A 156 -15.45 -2.42 -15.40
C ASN A 156 -16.75 -2.16 -14.63
N LYS A 157 -17.89 -2.03 -15.33
CA LYS A 157 -19.21 -1.90 -14.69
C LYS A 157 -19.66 -3.17 -13.95
N LYS A 158 -19.32 -4.36 -14.44
CA LYS A 158 -19.58 -5.62 -13.74
C LYS A 158 -18.70 -5.73 -12.50
N GLU A 159 -17.40 -5.49 -12.65
CA GLU A 159 -16.43 -5.51 -11.55
C GLU A 159 -16.79 -4.53 -10.46
N TYR A 160 -17.15 -3.30 -10.81
CA TYR A 160 -17.62 -2.31 -9.82
C TYR A 160 -18.81 -2.82 -8.99
N ARG A 161 -19.77 -3.52 -9.61
CA ARG A 161 -20.92 -4.06 -8.88
C ARG A 161 -20.47 -5.14 -7.89
N GLU A 162 -19.57 -6.02 -8.29
CA GLU A 162 -19.02 -7.04 -7.39
C GLU A 162 -18.15 -6.42 -6.29
N ILE A 163 -17.25 -5.49 -6.62
CA ILE A 163 -16.44 -4.76 -5.65
C ILE A 163 -17.34 -4.00 -4.66
N SER A 164 -18.38 -3.30 -5.14
CA SER A 164 -19.33 -2.60 -4.27
C SER A 164 -20.10 -3.57 -3.36
N ARG A 165 -20.45 -4.76 -3.85
CA ARG A 165 -21.09 -5.82 -3.06
C ARG A 165 -20.13 -6.33 -1.98
N ILE A 166 -18.89 -6.63 -2.35
CA ILE A 166 -17.83 -7.08 -1.43
C ILE A 166 -17.58 -6.02 -0.36
N ILE A 167 -17.41 -4.75 -0.73
CA ILE A 167 -17.21 -3.65 0.21
C ILE A 167 -18.40 -3.51 1.16
N GLY A 168 -19.62 -3.66 0.65
CA GLY A 168 -20.83 -3.62 1.48
C GLY A 168 -20.93 -4.78 2.48
N ALA A 169 -20.40 -5.96 2.14
CA ALA A 169 -20.50 -7.16 2.98
C ALA A 169 -19.32 -7.33 3.95
N TYR A 170 -18.11 -7.01 3.52
CA TYR A 170 -16.88 -7.35 4.26
C TYR A 170 -15.99 -6.13 4.58
N GLY A 171 -16.26 -4.95 4.04
CA GLY A 171 -15.33 -3.82 4.05
C GLY A 171 -14.38 -3.84 2.84
N TYR A 172 -13.45 -2.87 2.76
CA TYR A 172 -12.54 -2.79 1.62
C TYR A 172 -11.63 -4.03 1.56
N PRO A 173 -11.64 -4.79 0.44
CA PRO A 173 -10.81 -5.97 0.29
C PRO A 173 -9.36 -5.58 -0.05
N GLY A 174 -8.68 -4.98 0.93
CA GLY A 174 -7.26 -4.65 0.91
C GLY A 174 -6.42 -5.64 1.73
N GLU A 175 -5.17 -5.28 1.99
CA GLU A 175 -4.17 -6.13 2.64
C GLU A 175 -4.67 -6.76 3.96
N ARG A 176 -5.38 -5.98 4.79
CA ARG A 176 -5.90 -6.47 6.07
C ARG A 176 -6.86 -7.65 5.91
N LEU A 177 -7.70 -7.65 4.88
CA LEU A 177 -8.75 -8.64 4.67
C LEU A 177 -8.30 -9.80 3.78
N ILE A 178 -7.63 -9.49 2.67
CA ILE A 178 -7.28 -10.47 1.63
C ILE A 178 -5.77 -10.70 1.47
N GLY A 179 -4.96 -10.08 2.33
CA GLY A 179 -3.51 -10.23 2.33
C GLY A 179 -2.81 -9.54 1.16
N LEU A 180 -1.48 -9.69 1.14
CA LEU A 180 -0.64 -9.35 0.00
C LEU A 180 -0.99 -10.20 -1.24
N PRO A 181 -0.79 -9.66 -2.46
CA PRO A 181 -0.98 -10.39 -3.70
C PRO A 181 -0.17 -11.69 -3.74
N LEU A 182 -0.73 -12.75 -4.35
CA LEU A 182 -0.05 -14.05 -4.48
C LEU A 182 1.28 -13.94 -5.25
N THR A 183 1.37 -12.99 -6.18
CA THR A 183 2.59 -12.71 -6.95
C THR A 183 3.76 -12.33 -6.05
N GLU A 184 3.51 -11.67 -4.91
CA GLU A 184 4.58 -11.33 -3.96
C GLU A 184 5.22 -12.56 -3.33
N GLN A 185 4.59 -13.73 -3.38
CA GLN A 185 5.19 -14.96 -2.87
C GLN A 185 6.25 -15.54 -3.82
N ASP A 186 6.26 -15.13 -5.09
CA ASP A 186 7.16 -15.67 -6.12
C ASP A 186 8.34 -14.74 -6.40
N SER A 187 9.51 -15.08 -5.83
CA SER A 187 10.74 -14.32 -6.02
C SER A 187 11.22 -14.28 -7.47
N ALA A 188 10.95 -15.31 -8.29
CA ALA A 188 11.50 -15.38 -9.65
C ALA A 188 10.91 -14.28 -10.55
N ASN A 189 9.64 -13.96 -10.35
CA ASN A 189 8.93 -12.96 -11.12
C ASN A 189 9.11 -11.54 -10.55
N ASN A 190 9.17 -11.39 -9.22
CA ASN A 190 9.12 -10.07 -8.59
C ASN A 190 10.47 -9.53 -8.10
N ALA A 191 11.49 -10.37 -7.87
CA ALA A 191 12.75 -9.89 -7.25
C ALA A 191 13.44 -8.80 -8.08
N ARG A 192 13.49 -8.94 -9.41
CA ARG A 192 14.12 -7.91 -10.28
C ARG A 192 13.38 -6.58 -10.22
N PHE A 193 12.05 -6.62 -10.17
CA PHE A 193 11.25 -5.42 -10.06
C PHE A 193 11.46 -4.74 -8.70
N VAL A 194 11.40 -5.51 -7.61
CA VAL A 194 11.62 -5.01 -6.24
C VAL A 194 13.02 -4.44 -6.07
N LEU A 195 14.06 -5.08 -6.62
CA LEU A 195 15.43 -4.58 -6.55
C LEU A 195 15.61 -3.24 -7.28
N ASN A 196 14.88 -3.01 -8.38
CA ASN A 196 14.99 -1.80 -9.20
C ASN A 196 14.08 -0.66 -8.72
N ASN A 197 12.92 -0.98 -8.13
CA ASN A 197 11.89 0.00 -7.77
C ASN A 197 11.72 0.17 -6.26
N GLY A 198 12.31 -0.72 -5.46
CA GLY A 198 12.28 -0.69 -4.00
C GLY A 198 11.15 -1.52 -3.39
N ILE A 199 11.39 -1.98 -2.17
CA ILE A 199 10.44 -2.79 -1.40
C ILE A 199 9.19 -1.99 -0.98
N GLY A 200 9.34 -0.68 -0.76
CA GLY A 200 8.23 0.20 -0.34
C GLY A 200 7.11 0.31 -1.38
N LEU A 201 7.41 0.17 -2.67
CA LEU A 201 6.41 0.21 -3.72
C LEU A 201 5.57 -1.07 -3.83
N GLU A 202 6.13 -2.23 -3.49
CA GLU A 202 5.54 -3.53 -3.84
C GLU A 202 4.89 -4.27 -2.67
N MET A 203 5.25 -3.93 -1.43
CA MET A 203 4.71 -4.63 -0.25
C MET A 203 3.35 -4.09 0.20
N GLN A 204 2.38 -4.13 -0.71
CA GLN A 204 1.00 -3.69 -0.48
C GLN A 204 0.01 -4.27 -1.50
N ASP A 205 -1.26 -4.41 -1.08
CA ASP A 205 -2.32 -4.82 -2.00
C ASP A 205 -2.87 -3.64 -2.81
N ARG A 206 -2.92 -3.77 -4.13
CA ARG A 206 -3.47 -2.75 -5.05
C ARG A 206 -4.54 -3.31 -6.01
N ARG A 207 -5.03 -4.53 -5.77
CA ARG A 207 -5.89 -5.24 -6.74
C ARG A 207 -7.20 -4.48 -6.97
N VAL A 208 -7.90 -4.14 -5.89
CA VAL A 208 -9.16 -3.37 -5.98
C VAL A 208 -8.92 -1.90 -6.33
N PHE A 209 -7.78 -1.34 -5.92
CA PHE A 209 -7.38 0.01 -6.28
C PHE A 209 -7.37 0.21 -7.80
N PHE A 210 -6.69 -0.65 -8.56
CA PHE A 210 -6.62 -0.53 -10.02
C PHE A 210 -7.99 -0.67 -10.70
N MET A 211 -8.79 -1.66 -10.29
CA MET A 211 -10.14 -1.85 -10.84
C MET A 211 -11.04 -0.63 -10.60
N LEU A 212 -10.90 0.04 -9.44
CA LEU A 212 -11.63 1.28 -9.15
C LEU A 212 -11.17 2.45 -10.03
N LEU A 213 -9.86 2.60 -10.29
CA LEU A 213 -9.36 3.60 -11.23
C LEU A 213 -9.97 3.39 -12.63
N HIS A 214 -9.94 2.15 -13.12
CA HIS A 214 -10.51 1.79 -14.41
C HIS A 214 -12.01 2.07 -14.50
N TYR A 215 -12.77 1.82 -13.43
CA TYR A 215 -14.19 2.18 -13.38
C TYR A 215 -14.41 3.70 -13.41
N TYR A 216 -13.67 4.46 -12.59
CA TYR A 216 -13.84 5.90 -12.47
C TYR A 216 -13.33 6.71 -13.67
N SER A 217 -12.61 6.07 -14.60
CA SER A 217 -12.37 6.63 -15.95
C SER A 217 -13.66 6.82 -16.78
N SER A 218 -14.79 6.30 -16.30
CA SER A 218 -16.10 6.35 -16.95
C SER A 218 -17.18 7.00 -16.08
N ARG A 219 -18.36 7.31 -16.66
CA ARG A 219 -19.50 7.88 -15.90
C ARG A 219 -20.04 6.83 -14.91
N GLY A 220 -19.76 7.02 -13.63
CA GLY A 220 -20.15 6.09 -12.56
C GLY A 220 -20.62 6.77 -11.26
N ARG A 221 -21.24 5.98 -10.39
CA ARG A 221 -21.52 6.36 -8.99
C ARG A 221 -20.25 6.18 -8.17
N THR A 222 -19.99 7.06 -7.22
CA THR A 222 -18.83 6.94 -6.34
C THR A 222 -19.12 6.06 -5.12
N LEU A 223 -18.10 5.38 -4.62
CA LEU A 223 -18.09 4.68 -3.33
C LEU A 223 -17.49 5.52 -2.21
N ASN A 224 -17.33 6.83 -2.43
CA ASN A 224 -16.46 7.68 -1.61
C ASN A 224 -16.71 7.57 -0.10
N GLU A 225 -17.98 7.68 0.33
CA GLU A 225 -18.36 7.58 1.74
C GLU A 225 -17.97 6.22 2.36
N LYS A 226 -18.22 5.14 1.63
CA LYS A 226 -17.83 3.79 2.06
C LYS A 226 -16.31 3.67 2.15
N LEU A 227 -15.59 4.15 1.14
CA LEU A 227 -14.13 4.10 1.10
C LEU A 227 -13.50 4.94 2.20
N TYR A 228 -14.04 6.12 2.51
CA TYR A 228 -13.58 6.96 3.63
C TYR A 228 -13.66 6.21 4.96
N SER A 229 -14.79 5.53 5.24
CA SER A 229 -14.94 4.72 6.45
C SER A 229 -13.95 3.54 6.53
N CYS A 230 -13.45 3.06 5.39
CA CYS A 230 -12.45 1.99 5.33
C CYS A 230 -11.04 2.48 5.71
N ILE A 231 -10.77 3.79 5.60
CA ILE A 231 -9.49 4.37 6.03
C ILE A 231 -9.36 4.29 7.55
N ASP A 232 -10.39 4.72 8.28
CA ASP A 232 -10.36 4.75 9.74
C ASP A 232 -10.24 3.33 10.34
N LYS A 233 -10.77 2.33 9.64
CA LYS A 233 -10.65 0.90 9.99
C LYS A 233 -9.31 0.28 9.60
N GLY A 234 -8.48 0.95 8.80
CA GLY A 234 -7.23 0.38 8.28
C GLY A 234 -7.44 -0.66 7.18
N ASP A 235 -8.64 -0.75 6.61
CA ASP A 235 -8.92 -1.65 5.48
C ASP A 235 -8.36 -1.06 4.17
N LEU A 236 -8.32 0.28 4.06
CA LEU A 236 -7.84 1.03 2.90
C LEU A 236 -6.74 2.02 3.30
N PRO A 237 -5.52 1.94 2.73
CA PRO A 237 -4.50 2.97 2.95
C PRO A 237 -4.96 4.35 2.46
N ALA A 238 -4.65 5.40 3.24
CA ALA A 238 -5.03 6.78 2.95
C ALA A 238 -4.60 7.24 1.55
N TYR A 239 -3.39 6.89 1.12
CA TYR A 239 -2.88 7.28 -0.20
C TYR A 239 -3.68 6.62 -1.34
N GLN A 240 -4.17 5.38 -1.18
CA GLN A 240 -4.99 4.74 -2.21
C GLN A 240 -6.34 5.45 -2.34
N TYR A 241 -6.96 5.78 -1.20
CA TYR A 241 -8.18 6.57 -1.18
C TYR A 241 -8.00 7.93 -1.86
N ALA A 242 -6.92 8.64 -1.55
CA ALA A 242 -6.57 9.91 -2.16
C ALA A 242 -6.39 9.78 -3.67
N ARG A 243 -5.58 8.81 -4.14
CA ARG A 243 -5.38 8.56 -5.60
C ARG A 243 -6.67 8.21 -6.32
N ILE A 244 -7.56 7.43 -5.70
CA ILE A 244 -8.88 7.13 -6.25
C ILE A 244 -9.68 8.42 -6.45
N ASN A 245 -9.67 9.32 -5.46
CA ASN A 245 -10.38 10.59 -5.53
C ASN A 245 -9.74 11.57 -6.53
N ASP A 246 -8.41 11.62 -6.61
CA ASP A 246 -7.69 12.39 -7.61
C ASP A 246 -8.03 11.95 -9.03
N TYR A 247 -8.03 10.63 -9.25
CA TYR A 247 -8.38 10.08 -10.54
C TYR A 247 -9.83 10.39 -10.90
N LEU A 248 -10.74 10.34 -9.93
CA LEU A 248 -12.13 10.75 -10.09
C LEU A 248 -12.26 12.26 -10.37
N ALA A 249 -11.45 13.11 -9.74
CA ALA A 249 -11.43 14.55 -9.97
C ALA A 249 -10.95 14.90 -11.39
N LEU A 250 -9.91 14.20 -11.88
CA LEU A 250 -9.31 14.43 -13.20
C LEU A 250 -10.15 13.86 -14.34
N TYR A 251 -10.57 12.59 -14.22
CA TYR A 251 -11.17 11.84 -15.32
C TYR A 251 -12.67 11.62 -15.15
N GLY A 252 -13.21 11.88 -13.96
CA GLY A 252 -14.64 11.80 -13.71
C GLY A 252 -15.38 12.86 -14.52
N LYS A 253 -16.42 12.44 -15.25
CA LYS A 253 -17.18 13.33 -16.15
C LYS A 253 -18.17 14.26 -15.41
N ARG A 254 -18.00 14.51 -14.11
CA ARG A 254 -18.84 15.42 -13.31
C ARG A 254 -17.97 16.46 -12.61
N SER A 255 -18.36 17.73 -12.74
CA SER A 255 -17.64 18.86 -12.14
C SER A 255 -17.61 18.83 -10.61
N GLU A 256 -18.59 18.18 -9.98
CA GLU A 256 -18.71 18.01 -8.52
C GLU A 256 -17.54 17.23 -7.89
N TYR A 257 -16.73 16.53 -8.69
CA TYR A 257 -15.60 15.75 -8.17
C TYR A 257 -14.28 16.55 -8.11
N LYS A 258 -14.22 17.77 -8.64
CA LYS A 258 -12.98 18.57 -8.60
C LYS A 258 -12.51 18.85 -7.18
N ASP A 259 -13.44 19.16 -6.28
CA ASP A 259 -13.15 19.41 -4.86
C ASP A 259 -12.78 18.13 -4.09
N ALA A 260 -12.85 16.95 -4.72
CA ALA A 260 -12.48 15.68 -4.13
C ALA A 260 -10.95 15.41 -4.17
N SER A 261 -10.17 16.15 -4.96
CA SER A 261 -8.72 15.95 -5.10
C SER A 261 -7.91 16.18 -3.82
N TYR A 262 -6.88 15.36 -3.63
CA TYR A 262 -5.86 15.39 -2.58
C TYR A 262 -4.45 15.63 -3.16
N TYR A 263 -4.29 15.69 -4.50
CA TYR A 263 -3.01 15.91 -5.20
C TYR A 263 -1.92 14.90 -4.83
N GLU A 264 -2.33 13.64 -4.70
CA GLU A 264 -1.49 12.46 -4.53
C GLU A 264 -1.03 11.89 -5.90
N PHE A 265 -1.80 12.12 -6.97
CA PHE A 265 -1.56 11.59 -8.33
C PHE A 265 -1.17 12.65 -9.39
N HIS A 266 -1.32 13.95 -9.11
CA HIS A 266 -1.05 15.03 -10.05
C HIS A 266 -0.57 16.31 -9.36
N ASP A 267 0.01 17.21 -10.15
CA ASP A 267 0.59 18.48 -9.68
C ASP A 267 -0.47 19.43 -9.10
N ILE A 268 -0.08 20.22 -8.11
CA ILE A 268 -0.94 21.22 -7.47
C ILE A 268 -1.27 22.39 -8.40
N GLU A 269 -2.52 22.82 -8.32
CA GLU A 269 -2.96 24.15 -8.73
C GLU A 269 -3.62 24.84 -7.52
N GLY A 270 -3.04 25.92 -6.97
CA GLY A 270 -3.70 26.78 -5.97
C GLY A 270 -3.17 26.74 -4.53
N ASN A 271 -4.04 27.00 -3.54
CA ASN A 271 -3.71 27.27 -2.13
C ASN A 271 -3.42 25.98 -1.32
N THR A 272 -2.20 25.86 -0.81
CA THR A 272 -1.67 24.68 -0.12
C THR A 272 -2.24 24.45 1.29
N ASP A 273 -2.72 25.48 2.00
CA ASP A 273 -3.17 25.33 3.39
C ASP A 273 -4.47 24.52 3.53
N SER A 274 -5.45 24.83 2.67
CA SER A 274 -6.74 24.13 2.66
C SER A 274 -6.57 22.66 2.25
N LEU A 275 -5.68 22.42 1.29
CA LEU A 275 -5.29 21.09 0.84
C LEU A 275 -4.58 20.32 1.96
N ASN A 276 -3.62 20.94 2.65
CA ASN A 276 -2.89 20.30 3.73
C ASN A 276 -3.80 19.92 4.90
N ARG A 277 -4.79 20.75 5.25
CA ARG A 277 -5.83 20.37 6.22
C ARG A 277 -6.63 19.15 5.76
N LYS A 278 -7.02 19.12 4.49
CA LYS A 278 -7.77 18.01 3.91
C LYS A 278 -6.94 16.71 3.87
N ARG A 279 -5.68 16.78 3.44
CA ARG A 279 -4.72 15.66 3.44
C ARG A 279 -4.48 15.12 4.85
N PHE A 280 -4.27 16.03 5.81
CA PHE A 280 -4.12 15.66 7.22
C PHE A 280 -5.36 14.93 7.75
N SER A 281 -6.58 15.36 7.38
CA SER A 281 -7.82 14.72 7.86
C SER A 281 -8.00 13.24 7.50
N ILE A 282 -7.20 12.72 6.56
CA ILE A 282 -7.20 11.31 6.17
C ILE A 282 -5.89 10.59 6.52
N GLY A 283 -4.95 11.25 7.21
CA GLY A 283 -3.69 10.64 7.61
C GLY A 283 -2.53 10.85 6.64
N LEU A 284 -2.68 11.65 5.58
CA LEU A 284 -1.59 11.91 4.64
C LEU A 284 -0.60 12.95 5.16
N ASN A 285 0.61 12.88 4.61
CA ASN A 285 1.61 13.95 4.66
C ASN A 285 1.03 15.26 4.10
N THR A 286 1.56 16.41 4.56
CA THR A 286 1.41 17.65 3.78
C THR A 286 1.97 17.44 2.37
N PHE A 287 1.54 18.26 1.42
CA PHE A 287 2.02 18.14 0.06
C PHE A 287 3.55 18.33 -0.01
N GLU A 288 4.08 19.30 0.74
CA GLU A 288 5.50 19.60 0.79
C GLU A 288 6.31 18.42 1.35
N GLN A 289 5.82 17.78 2.41
CA GLN A 289 6.45 16.57 2.96
C GLN A 289 6.43 15.43 1.95
N GLN A 290 5.31 15.22 1.26
CA GLN A 290 5.21 14.18 0.24
C GLN A 290 6.19 14.42 -0.91
N GLU A 291 6.24 15.63 -1.46
CA GLU A 291 7.12 15.92 -2.59
C GLU A 291 8.59 15.81 -2.22
N ARG A 292 8.95 16.19 -0.98
CA ARG A 292 10.29 15.94 -0.43
C ARG A 292 10.60 14.44 -0.34
N ASN A 293 9.67 13.64 0.19
CA ASN A 293 9.86 12.19 0.33
C ASN A 293 9.99 11.50 -1.04
N LYS A 294 9.12 11.82 -2.00
CA LYS A 294 9.21 11.36 -3.40
C LYS A 294 10.54 11.78 -4.04
N SER A 295 10.95 13.03 -3.86
CA SER A 295 12.21 13.53 -4.43
C SER A 295 13.43 12.80 -3.85
N ALA A 296 13.43 12.51 -2.55
CA ALA A 296 14.47 11.71 -1.91
C ALA A 296 14.51 10.28 -2.48
N GLU A 297 13.35 9.63 -2.61
CA GLU A 297 13.28 8.27 -3.17
C GLU A 297 13.72 8.23 -4.65
N LEU A 298 13.29 9.20 -5.45
CA LEU A 298 13.71 9.34 -6.86
C LEU A 298 15.23 9.53 -6.98
N ARG A 299 15.85 10.29 -6.06
CA ARG A 299 17.31 10.44 -6.00
C ARG A 299 17.97 9.10 -5.68
N MET A 300 17.50 8.37 -4.66
CA MET A 300 18.02 7.05 -4.29
C MET A 300 17.90 6.03 -5.44
N ARG A 301 16.82 6.08 -6.22
CA ARG A 301 16.66 5.25 -7.43
C ARG A 301 17.69 5.57 -8.50
N LYS A 302 17.91 6.86 -8.78
CA LYS A 302 18.92 7.32 -9.75
C LYS A 302 20.33 6.89 -9.32
N GLU A 303 20.61 6.93 -8.03
CA GLU A 303 21.89 6.53 -7.43
C GLU A 303 22.01 5.00 -7.24
N ARG A 304 20.94 4.24 -7.47
CA ARG A 304 20.83 2.79 -7.23
C ARG A 304 21.12 2.39 -5.77
N SER A 305 20.87 3.30 -4.83
CA SER A 305 21.09 3.12 -3.38
C SER A 305 19.82 2.79 -2.61
N LEU A 306 18.68 2.61 -3.29
CA LEU A 306 17.37 2.43 -2.62
C LEU A 306 17.33 1.27 -1.62
N ASN A 307 18.14 0.22 -1.84
CA ASN A 307 18.21 -0.93 -0.93
C ASN A 307 19.08 -0.67 0.32
N ASP A 308 19.80 0.45 0.36
CA ASP A 308 20.68 0.90 1.45
C ASP A 308 20.02 1.95 2.36
N HIS A 309 18.78 2.36 2.04
CA HIS A 309 18.04 3.36 2.79
C HIS A 309 16.73 2.79 3.36
N VAL A 310 16.28 3.38 4.47
CA VAL A 310 14.94 3.14 5.04
C VAL A 310 13.91 3.69 4.07
N ILE A 311 12.85 2.93 3.80
CA ILE A 311 11.78 3.37 2.89
C ILE A 311 11.04 4.60 3.45
N LEU A 312 10.52 5.47 2.57
CA LEU A 312 9.74 6.66 2.90
C LEU A 312 8.32 6.56 2.30
N GLU A 313 7.34 7.27 2.86
CA GLU A 313 5.97 7.40 2.33
C GLU A 313 5.71 8.69 1.56
#